data_AF-A0A1X7JXH9-F1
#
_entry.id   AF-A0A1X7JXH9-F1
#
_cell.length_a   1.000
_cell.length_b   1.000
_cell.length_c   1.000
_cell.angle_alpha   90.00
_cell.angle_beta   90.00
_cell.angle_gamma   90.00
#
_symmetry.space_group_name_H-M   'P 1'
#
loop_
_entity.id
_entity.type
_entity.pdbx_description
1 polymer ?
#
loop_
_entity_poly.entity_id
_entity_poly.type
_entity_poly.pdbx_seq_one_letter_code
_entity_poly.pdbx_strand_id
1 'polypeptide(L)'
;MVLAAAGQAAMLMDGVSRLTANAEPAKLMAGCTDVPEAVTLAETLRERALRIDRYMQDIDRRKAELAAAEKQLTEKLIELRKLKQQIAQSDQSQNRAQSDDISRLIAVYDQMKPEQAAMVLSNLPPDFAAQILVRVQPETGARIMASVEPGHAAILTSYMGAIRARR
;
A
#
# COMPACT_ATOMS: atom_id res chain seq x y z
N MET A 1 -8.16 18.02 33.72
CA MET A 1 -9.25 17.88 32.73
C MET A 1 -9.22 19.12 31.84
N VAL A 2 -8.37 19.09 30.80
CA VAL A 2 -8.64 18.81 29.37
C VAL A 2 -8.98 20.09 28.60
N LEU A 3 -7.99 20.50 27.78
CA LEU A 3 -8.12 21.38 26.63
C LEU A 3 -9.02 20.73 25.56
N ALA A 4 -9.84 21.51 24.88
CA ALA A 4 -10.31 21.17 23.53
C ALA A 4 -10.44 22.44 22.69
N ALA A 5 -9.49 22.60 21.78
CA ALA A 5 -9.52 23.60 20.71
C ALA A 5 -10.67 23.28 19.75
N ALA A 6 -11.61 24.21 19.62
CA ALA A 6 -12.61 24.18 18.55
C ALA A 6 -11.92 24.59 17.25
N GLY A 7 -11.54 23.59 16.44
CA GLY A 7 -11.02 23.79 15.10
C GLY A 7 -12.07 24.44 14.21
N GLN A 8 -11.72 25.60 13.66
CA GLN A 8 -12.48 26.27 12.61
C GLN A 8 -12.35 25.45 11.32
N ALA A 9 -13.42 24.80 10.90
CA ALA A 9 -13.58 24.39 9.50
C ALA A 9 -14.14 25.60 8.74
N ALA A 10 -13.24 26.43 8.20
CA ALA A 10 -13.61 27.42 7.22
C ALA A 10 -14.12 26.69 5.97
N MET A 11 -15.45 26.59 5.84
CA MET A 11 -16.07 26.32 4.55
C MET A 11 -15.67 27.46 3.62
N LEU A 12 -14.73 27.19 2.71
CA LEU A 12 -14.47 28.05 1.57
C LEU A 12 -15.76 28.09 0.76
N MET A 13 -16.53 29.16 0.96
CA MET A 13 -17.63 29.52 0.09
C MET A 13 -17.05 29.71 -1.31
N ASP A 14 -17.31 28.76 -2.20
CA ASP A 14 -17.20 28.92 -3.64
C ASP A 14 -18.22 29.98 -4.07
N GLY A 15 -17.83 31.22 -3.88
CA GLY A 15 -18.57 32.42 -4.24
C GLY A 15 -17.69 33.31 -5.08
N VAL A 16 -17.00 32.77 -6.09
CA VAL A 16 -16.53 33.60 -7.20
C VAL A 16 -17.77 33.94 -8.01
N SER A 17 -18.56 34.89 -7.49
CA SER A 17 -19.56 35.60 -8.27
C SER A 17 -18.84 36.09 -9.52
N ARG A 18 -19.15 35.48 -10.66
CA ARG A 18 -18.73 35.99 -11.96
C ARG A 18 -19.18 37.44 -11.99
N LEU A 19 -18.23 38.37 -11.89
CA LEU A 19 -18.46 39.78 -12.16
C LEU A 19 -18.77 39.88 -13.65
N THR A 20 -20.00 39.53 -14.03
CA THR A 20 -20.53 39.85 -15.35
C THR A 20 -20.74 41.34 -15.35
N ALA A 21 -19.76 42.08 -15.86
CA ALA A 21 -19.93 43.48 -16.22
C ALA A 21 -20.91 43.54 -17.40
N ASN A 22 -22.21 43.42 -17.09
CA ASN A 22 -23.30 43.70 -18.02
C ASN A 22 -23.48 45.21 -18.14
N ALA A 23 -22.44 45.90 -18.61
CA ALA A 23 -22.66 47.19 -19.23
C ALA A 23 -22.99 46.90 -20.68
N GLU A 24 -24.25 47.06 -21.07
CA GLU A 24 -24.61 46.95 -22.49
C GLU A 24 -23.73 47.92 -23.28
N PRO A 25 -22.91 47.42 -24.22
CA PRO A 25 -21.92 48.25 -24.93
C PRO A 25 -22.61 49.42 -25.64
N ALA A 26 -23.87 49.24 -26.03
CA ALA A 26 -24.70 50.27 -26.66
C ALA A 26 -24.96 51.49 -25.77
N LYS A 27 -25.09 51.33 -24.44
CA LYS A 27 -25.36 52.46 -23.52
C LYS A 27 -24.09 53.22 -23.12
N LEU A 28 -22.94 52.54 -23.10
CA LEU A 28 -21.65 53.19 -22.83
C LEU A 28 -21.11 53.99 -24.02
N MET A 29 -21.52 53.62 -25.24
CA MET A 29 -21.07 54.25 -26.49
C MET A 29 -22.05 55.30 -27.04
N ALA A 30 -23.14 55.61 -26.31
CA ALA A 30 -24.12 56.59 -26.74
C ALA A 30 -23.46 57.98 -26.88
N GLY A 31 -23.28 58.45 -28.12
CA GLY A 31 -22.59 59.72 -28.44
C GLY A 31 -21.07 59.61 -28.65
N CYS A 32 -20.48 58.41 -28.54
CA CYS A 32 -19.08 58.14 -28.85
C CYS A 32 -18.88 57.34 -30.15
N THR A 33 -19.97 57.06 -30.87
CA THR A 33 -19.96 56.40 -32.19
C THR A 33 -19.30 57.25 -33.28
N ASP A 34 -19.13 58.54 -33.02
CA ASP A 34 -18.72 59.53 -34.00
C ASP A 34 -17.21 59.82 -33.91
N VAL A 35 -16.54 59.21 -32.91
CA VAL A 35 -15.09 59.30 -32.68
C VAL A 35 -14.44 57.97 -33.07
N PRO A 36 -13.72 57.91 -34.22
CA PRO A 36 -13.15 56.67 -34.73
C PRO A 36 -12.24 55.93 -33.74
N GLU A 37 -11.44 56.66 -32.95
CA GLU A 37 -10.56 56.08 -31.94
C GLU A 37 -11.33 55.37 -30.82
N ALA A 38 -12.49 55.89 -30.43
CA ALA A 38 -13.33 55.27 -29.39
C ALA A 38 -13.96 53.96 -29.89
N VAL A 39 -14.40 53.92 -31.15
CA VAL A 39 -14.96 52.72 -31.78
C VAL A 39 -13.92 51.61 -31.87
N THR A 40 -12.71 51.92 -32.36
CA THR A 40 -11.62 50.92 -32.47
C THR A 40 -11.18 50.36 -31.12
N LEU A 41 -11.16 51.20 -30.08
CA LEU A 41 -10.86 50.76 -28.72
C LEU A 41 -11.95 49.82 -28.18
N ALA A 42 -13.23 50.15 -28.40
CA ALA A 42 -14.35 49.33 -27.97
C ALA A 42 -14.35 47.95 -28.65
N GLU A 43 -14.07 47.90 -29.95
CA GLU A 43 -13.90 46.64 -30.68
C GLU A 43 -12.74 45.80 -30.11
N THR A 44 -11.59 46.43 -29.85
CA THR A 44 -10.42 45.77 -29.25
C THR A 44 -10.73 45.18 -27.88
N LEU A 45 -11.44 45.93 -27.03
CA LEU A 45 -11.85 45.45 -25.70
C LEU A 45 -12.87 44.32 -25.79
N ARG A 46 -13.82 44.39 -26.73
CA ARG A 46 -14.78 43.32 -27.00
C ARG A 46 -14.09 42.03 -27.43
N GLU A 47 -13.13 42.12 -28.34
CA GLU A 47 -12.35 40.94 -28.75
C GLU A 47 -11.54 40.33 -27.59
N ARG A 48 -10.94 41.18 -26.75
CA ARG A 48 -10.22 40.74 -25.55
C ARG A 48 -11.16 40.04 -24.58
N ALA A 49 -12.34 40.60 -24.32
CA ALA A 49 -13.35 39.99 -23.46
C ALA A 49 -13.75 38.60 -23.98
N LEU A 50 -14.06 38.49 -25.28
CA LEU A 50 -14.40 37.20 -25.90
C LEU A 50 -13.26 36.17 -25.87
N ARG A 51 -11.99 36.62 -25.88
CA ARG A 51 -10.84 35.72 -25.68
C ARG A 51 -10.78 35.25 -24.23
N ILE A 52 -10.90 36.17 -23.26
CA ILE A 52 -10.86 35.86 -21.83
C ILE A 52 -11.99 34.89 -21.46
N ASP A 53 -13.21 35.11 -21.95
CA ASP A 53 -14.35 34.23 -21.69
C ASP A 53 -14.09 32.80 -22.16
N ARG A 54 -13.51 32.64 -23.36
CA ARG A 54 -13.11 31.32 -23.89
C ARG A 54 -12.03 30.67 -23.03
N TYR A 55 -11.02 31.42 -22.60
CA TYR A 55 -9.99 30.91 -21.70
C TYR A 55 -10.57 30.49 -20.34
N MET A 56 -11.49 31.27 -19.79
CA MET A 56 -12.16 30.93 -18.52
C MET A 56 -12.98 29.65 -18.65
N GLN A 57 -13.72 29.46 -19.74
CA GLN A 57 -14.46 28.24 -20.01
C GLN A 57 -13.54 27.01 -20.14
N ASP A 58 -12.40 27.14 -20.82
CA ASP A 58 -11.41 26.06 -20.93
C ASP A 58 -10.79 25.70 -19.57
N ILE A 59 -10.46 26.70 -18.74
CA ILE A 59 -9.96 26.48 -17.38
C ILE A 59 -11.01 25.78 -16.52
N ASP A 60 -12.26 26.23 -16.55
CA ASP A 60 -13.36 25.62 -15.79
C ASP A 60 -13.56 24.15 -16.19
N ARG A 61 -13.50 23.86 -17.50
CA ARG A 61 -13.55 22.49 -18.02
C ARG A 61 -12.40 21.63 -17.49
N ARG A 62 -11.16 22.11 -17.61
CA ARG A 62 -9.97 21.37 -17.15
C ARG A 62 -9.99 21.12 -15.65
N LYS A 63 -10.46 22.09 -14.86
CA LYS A 63 -10.64 21.93 -13.40
C LYS A 63 -11.62 20.80 -13.08
N ALA A 64 -12.75 20.73 -13.79
CA ALA A 64 -13.72 19.65 -13.60
C ALA A 64 -13.15 18.28 -13.98
N GLU A 65 -12.41 18.20 -15.09
CA GLU A 65 -11.73 16.98 -15.53
C GLU A 65 -10.68 16.52 -14.50
N LEU A 66 -9.85 17.43 -13.99
CA LEU A 66 -8.85 17.14 -12.96
C LEU A 66 -9.49 16.68 -11.65
N ALA A 67 -10.55 17.35 -11.17
CA ALA A 67 -11.24 16.96 -9.95
C ALA A 67 -11.85 15.54 -10.06
N ALA A 68 -12.39 15.18 -11.23
CA ALA A 68 -12.87 13.83 -11.48
C ALA A 68 -11.73 12.79 -11.47
N ALA A 69 -10.60 13.11 -12.10
CA ALA A 69 -9.43 12.24 -12.13
C ALA A 69 -8.81 12.05 -10.73
N GLU A 70 -8.69 13.11 -9.93
CA GLU A 70 -8.19 13.07 -8.56
C GLU A 70 -9.06 12.18 -7.66
N LYS A 71 -10.39 12.28 -7.82
CA LYS A 71 -11.33 11.42 -7.11
C LYS A 71 -11.14 9.95 -7.48
N GLN A 72 -11.08 9.63 -8.77
CA GLN A 72 -10.84 8.27 -9.26
C GLN A 72 -9.50 7.71 -8.76
N LEU A 73 -8.43 8.51 -8.80
CA LEU A 73 -7.12 8.10 -8.31
C LEU A 73 -7.15 7.82 -6.80
N THR A 74 -7.84 8.66 -6.03
CA THR A 74 -7.99 8.49 -4.58
C THR A 74 -8.72 7.20 -4.24
N GLU A 75 -9.84 6.92 -4.93
CA GLU A 75 -10.59 5.67 -4.78
C GLU A 75 -9.71 4.45 -5.10
N LYS A 76 -8.95 4.50 -6.19
CA LYS A 76 -8.02 3.43 -6.58
C LYS A 76 -6.88 3.24 -5.58
N LEU A 77 -6.35 4.31 -5.01
CA LEU A 77 -5.32 4.22 -3.98
C LEU A 77 -5.86 3.57 -2.69
N ILE A 78 -7.10 3.86 -2.31
CA ILE A 78 -7.74 3.22 -1.15
C ILE A 78 -7.92 1.72 -1.42
N GLU A 79 -8.42 1.35 -2.60
CA GLU A 79 -8.59 -0.04 -3.03
C GLU A 79 -7.26 -0.81 -3.00
N LEU A 80 -6.20 -0.24 -3.59
CA LEU A 80 -4.87 -0.85 -3.61
C LEU A 80 -4.27 -1.02 -2.21
N ARG A 81 -4.44 -0.03 -1.32
CA ARG A 81 -3.97 -0.14 0.06
C ARG A 81 -4.70 -1.25 0.81
N LYS A 82 -6.02 -1.38 0.62
CA LYS A 82 -6.82 -2.45 1.21
C LYS A 82 -6.35 -3.82 0.72
N LEU A 83 -6.14 -3.97 -0.59
CA LEU A 83 -5.66 -5.22 -1.17
C LEU A 83 -4.26 -5.59 -0.65
N LYS A 84 -3.34 -4.62 -0.58
CA LYS A 84 -1.99 -4.83 -0.01
C LYS A 84 -2.06 -5.30 1.45
N GLN A 85 -2.95 -4.71 2.25
CA GLN A 85 -3.14 -5.11 3.64
C GLN A 85 -3.71 -6.53 3.75
N GLN A 86 -4.67 -6.90 2.89
CA GLN A 86 -5.22 -8.26 2.85
C GLN A 86 -4.17 -9.30 2.48
N ILE A 87 -3.32 -9.01 1.49
CA ILE A 87 -2.21 -9.89 1.10
C ILE A 87 -1.24 -10.06 2.26
N ALA A 88 -0.79 -8.96 2.88
CA ALA A 88 0.12 -9.02 4.01
C ALA A 88 -0.45 -9.80 5.21
N GLN A 89 -1.76 -9.67 5.48
CA GLN A 89 -2.44 -10.45 6.51
C GLN A 89 -2.53 -11.93 6.16
N SER A 90 -2.82 -12.26 4.89
CA SER A 90 -2.85 -13.65 4.43
C SER A 90 -1.48 -14.30 4.55
N ASP A 91 -0.42 -13.64 4.07
CA ASP A 91 0.95 -14.14 4.16
C ASP A 91 1.38 -14.36 5.61
N GLN A 92 1.07 -13.41 6.50
CA GLN A 92 1.33 -13.58 7.93
C GLN A 92 0.55 -14.75 8.53
N SER A 93 -0.71 -14.94 8.16
CA SER A 93 -1.53 -16.05 8.65
C SER A 93 -1.00 -17.40 8.17
N GLN A 94 -0.59 -17.49 6.90
CA GLN A 94 -0.04 -18.72 6.31
C GLN A 94 1.32 -19.06 6.95
N ASN A 95 2.20 -18.07 7.11
CA ASN A 95 3.49 -18.26 7.76
C ASN A 95 3.34 -18.67 9.23
N ARG A 96 2.38 -18.08 9.97
CA ARG A 96 2.09 -18.50 11.35
C ARG A 96 1.54 -19.92 11.40
N ALA A 97 0.56 -20.27 10.56
CA ALA A 97 0.02 -21.63 10.51
C ALA A 97 1.12 -22.67 10.21
N GLN A 98 1.97 -22.40 9.22
CA GLN A 98 3.09 -23.29 8.89
C GLN A 98 4.12 -23.38 10.03
N SER A 99 4.43 -22.27 10.70
CA SER A 99 5.34 -22.25 11.84
C SER A 99 4.76 -22.99 13.04
N ASP A 100 3.45 -22.86 13.30
CA ASP A 100 2.75 -23.52 14.40
C ASP A 100 2.71 -25.03 14.18
N ASP A 101 2.44 -25.48 12.95
CA ASP A 101 2.43 -26.91 12.60
C ASP A 101 3.81 -27.54 12.77
N ILE A 102 4.87 -26.86 12.32
CA ILE A 102 6.26 -27.30 12.55
C ILE A 102 6.59 -27.33 14.05
N SER A 103 6.15 -26.33 14.80
CA SER A 103 6.40 -26.24 16.25
C SER A 103 5.72 -27.38 17.01
N ARG A 104 4.49 -27.75 16.62
CA ARG A 104 3.79 -28.92 17.18
C ARG A 104 4.53 -30.22 16.91
N LEU A 105 5.02 -30.41 15.68
CA LEU A 105 5.81 -31.59 15.34
C LEU A 105 7.08 -31.67 16.19
N ILE A 106 7.81 -30.56 16.35
CA ILE A 106 9.00 -30.51 17.21
C ILE A 106 8.64 -30.85 18.67
N ALA A 107 7.54 -30.32 19.19
CA ALA A 107 7.10 -30.59 20.56
C ALA A 107 6.81 -32.09 20.82
N VAL A 108 6.26 -32.80 19.83
CA VAL A 108 6.05 -34.25 19.91
C VAL A 108 7.39 -34.98 20.07
N TYR A 109 8.40 -34.60 19.29
CA TYR A 109 9.74 -35.21 19.39
C TYR A 109 10.49 -34.80 20.66
N ASP A 110 10.27 -33.59 21.16
CA ASP A 110 10.90 -33.11 22.39
C ASP A 110 10.38 -33.84 23.64
N GLN A 111 9.10 -34.27 23.62
CA GLN A 111 8.49 -35.06 24.69
C GLN A 111 8.69 -36.57 24.54
N MET A 112 9.20 -37.03 23.39
CA MET A 112 9.43 -38.45 23.10
C MET A 112 10.71 -38.95 23.76
N LYS A 113 10.76 -40.23 24.15
CA LYS A 113 11.99 -40.85 24.64
C LYS A 113 13.08 -40.77 23.56
N PRO A 114 14.33 -40.39 23.90
CA PRO A 114 15.40 -40.21 22.91
C PRO A 114 15.62 -41.44 22.00
N GLU A 115 15.54 -42.64 22.58
CA GLU A 115 15.67 -43.91 21.85
C GLU A 115 14.55 -44.11 20.82
N GLN A 116 13.31 -43.78 21.20
CA GLN A 116 12.15 -43.88 20.31
C GLN A 116 12.22 -42.84 19.19
N ALA A 117 12.60 -41.61 19.53
CA ALA A 117 12.80 -40.55 18.55
C ALA A 117 13.92 -40.92 17.57
N ALA A 118 15.04 -41.48 18.03
CA ALA A 118 16.14 -41.94 17.19
C ALA A 118 15.69 -43.02 16.19
N MET A 119 14.89 -44.00 16.63
CA MET A 119 14.32 -45.01 15.73
C MET A 119 13.41 -44.39 14.67
N VAL A 120 12.53 -43.46 15.06
CA VAL A 120 11.61 -42.81 14.11
C VAL A 120 12.39 -41.95 13.11
N LEU A 121 13.32 -41.11 13.57
CA LEU A 121 14.11 -40.22 12.72
C LEU A 121 15.03 -40.99 11.76
N SER A 122 15.54 -42.14 12.16
CA SER A 122 16.38 -42.98 11.29
C SER A 122 15.60 -43.60 10.13
N ASN A 123 14.27 -43.69 10.23
CA ASN A 123 13.39 -44.18 9.16
C ASN A 123 12.81 -43.05 8.29
N LEU A 124 13.10 -41.78 8.60
CA LEU A 124 12.66 -40.63 7.83
C LEU A 124 13.69 -40.25 6.74
N PRO A 125 13.26 -39.52 5.70
CA PRO A 125 14.17 -38.89 4.76
C PRO A 125 15.23 -38.04 5.51
N PRO A 126 16.53 -38.19 5.18
CA PRO A 126 17.62 -37.55 5.95
C PRO A 126 17.52 -36.02 6.01
N ASP A 127 17.02 -35.40 4.94
CA ASP A 127 16.78 -33.97 4.83
C ASP A 127 15.70 -33.49 5.80
N PHE A 128 14.62 -34.26 5.96
CA PHE A 128 13.53 -33.93 6.88
C PHE A 128 13.91 -34.17 8.34
N ALA A 129 14.57 -35.29 8.63
CA ALA A 129 15.08 -35.58 9.97
C ALA A 129 16.09 -34.51 10.44
N ALA A 130 17.01 -34.08 9.57
CA ALA A 130 17.93 -32.98 9.85
C ALA A 130 17.19 -31.66 10.14
N GLN A 131 16.12 -31.37 9.41
CA GLN A 131 15.30 -30.16 9.63
C GLN A 131 14.61 -30.11 11.00
N ILE A 132 14.20 -31.27 11.52
CA ILE A 132 13.64 -31.40 12.88
C ILE A 132 14.75 -31.22 13.92
N LEU A 133 15.89 -31.91 13.73
CA LEU A 133 17.03 -31.89 14.66
C LEU A 133 17.68 -30.50 14.80
N VAL A 134 17.66 -29.67 13.77
CA VAL A 134 18.16 -28.28 13.85
C VAL A 134 17.24 -27.37 14.68
N ARG A 135 15.95 -27.73 14.82
CA ARG A 135 14.93 -26.89 15.46
C ARG A 135 14.49 -27.38 16.83
N VAL A 136 14.78 -28.63 17.20
CA VAL A 136 14.55 -29.16 18.55
C VAL A 136 15.51 -28.51 19.56
N GLN A 137 15.18 -28.59 20.85
CA GLN A 137 16.08 -28.10 21.89
C GLN A 137 17.45 -28.80 21.81
N PRO A 138 18.57 -28.06 21.93
CA PRO A 138 19.92 -28.63 21.76
C PRO A 138 20.17 -29.85 22.63
N GLU A 139 19.71 -29.83 23.89
CA GLU A 139 19.88 -30.93 24.84
C GLU A 139 19.10 -32.18 24.45
N THR A 140 17.88 -32.03 23.93
CA THR A 140 17.08 -33.16 23.43
C THR A 140 17.66 -33.69 22.13
N GLY A 141 18.08 -32.80 21.21
CA GLY A 141 18.76 -33.18 19.98
C GLY A 141 20.04 -33.97 20.24
N ALA A 142 20.87 -33.55 21.21
CA ALA A 142 22.08 -34.28 21.61
C ALA A 142 21.77 -35.68 22.13
N ARG A 143 20.75 -35.82 22.99
CA ARG A 143 20.31 -37.13 23.52
C ARG A 143 19.76 -38.06 22.44
N ILE A 144 19.02 -37.51 21.48
CA ILE A 144 18.52 -38.25 20.32
C ILE A 144 19.69 -38.72 19.47
N MET A 145 20.62 -37.84 19.13
CA MET A 145 21.81 -38.16 18.32
C MET A 145 22.70 -39.22 19.00
N ALA A 146 22.80 -39.22 20.32
CA ALA A 146 23.51 -40.26 21.08
C ALA A 146 22.85 -41.64 20.97
N SER A 147 21.56 -41.68 20.62
CA SER A 147 20.78 -42.92 20.45
C SER A 147 20.65 -43.35 18.97
N VAL A 148 21.20 -42.57 18.03
CA VAL A 148 21.23 -42.87 16.60
C VAL A 148 22.50 -43.67 16.28
N GLU A 149 22.40 -44.59 15.30
CA GLU A 149 23.54 -45.36 14.81
C GLU A 149 24.61 -44.42 14.19
N PRO A 150 25.93 -44.63 14.43
CA PRO A 150 26.96 -43.69 14.01
C PRO A 150 26.96 -43.31 12.52
N GLY A 151 26.69 -44.27 11.63
CA GLY A 151 26.57 -44.03 10.20
C GLY A 151 25.41 -43.09 9.86
N HIS A 152 24.23 -43.35 10.42
CA HIS A 152 23.06 -42.47 10.26
C HIS A 152 23.29 -41.08 10.87
N ALA A 153 23.91 -41.00 12.04
CA ALA A 153 24.22 -39.73 12.70
C ALA A 153 25.15 -38.84 11.83
N ALA A 154 26.15 -39.44 11.18
CA ALA A 154 27.02 -38.74 10.25
C ALA A 154 26.25 -38.19 9.04
N ILE A 155 25.35 -39.00 8.47
CA ILE A 155 24.47 -38.57 7.37
C ILE A 155 23.63 -37.37 7.82
N LEU A 156 22.89 -37.49 8.93
CA LEU A 156 22.04 -36.41 9.43
C LEU A 156 22.83 -35.12 9.68
N THR A 157 24.02 -35.22 10.26
CA THR A 157 24.90 -34.07 10.52
C THR A 157 25.31 -33.36 9.22
N SER A 158 25.59 -34.11 8.14
CA SER A 158 25.89 -33.53 6.82
C SER A 158 24.72 -32.72 6.26
N TYR A 159 23.49 -33.24 6.40
CA TYR A 159 22.28 -32.53 5.97
C TYR A 159 22.01 -31.30 6.85
N MET A 160 22.25 -31.38 8.16
CA MET A 160 22.14 -30.23 9.07
C MET A 160 23.09 -29.10 8.67
N GLY A 161 24.34 -29.44 8.31
CA GLY A 161 25.33 -28.49 7.79
C GLY A 161 24.89 -27.84 6.47
N ALA A 162 24.32 -28.63 5.55
CA ALA A 162 23.82 -28.13 4.26
C ALA A 162 22.63 -27.16 4.39
N ILE A 163 21.76 -27.35 5.39
CA ILE A 163 20.62 -26.46 5.65
C ILE A 163 21.09 -25.05 6.03
N ARG A 164 22.18 -24.95 6.82
CA ARG A 164 22.72 -23.65 7.26
C ARG A 164 23.33 -22.83 6.13
N ALA A 165 23.79 -23.48 5.05
CA ALA A 165 24.40 -22.83 3.91
C ALA A 165 23.40 -22.23 2.89
N ARG A 166 22.10 -22.56 2.99
CA ARG A 166 21.05 -22.07 2.07
C ARG A 166 20.22 -20.90 2.61
N ARG A 167 20.39 -20.54 3.88
CA ARG A 167 19.79 -19.33 4.48
C ARG A 167 20.74 -18.15 4.32
#